data_AF-A0A6S7BME4-F1
#
_entry.id   AF-A0A6S7BME4-F1
#
_cell.length_a   1.000
_cell.length_b   1.000
_cell.length_c   1.000
_cell.angle_alpha   90.00
_cell.angle_beta   90.00
_cell.angle_gamma   90.00
#
_symmetry.space_group_name_H-M   'P 1'
#
loop_
_entity.id
_entity.type
_entity.pdbx_description
1 polymer ?
#
loop_
_entity_poly.entity_id
_entity_poly.type
_entity_poly.pdbx_seq_one_letter_code
_entity_poly.pdbx_strand_id
1 'polypeptide(L)'
;MLWEDILRTLGGMAILVAAIAWLSKALLTALLSKDLEHFKSELEISSQKSIEAFKASLQLEAQRNAIEFAALHAKRAELVAELYSRIVSLYAGILKLAQELGAREVRSEDYMKYEAVRAQPWEIKPGIHTLSESEEAKATALQEAYKDLCHFYNEKKIYFSIQVCEQIDSFAALAGYIAVMYQNVAIRDDDNQPYVNPLVVKVWNQAGEKATPLLSAVESEFRTLLGVSNAQA
;
A
#
# COMPACT_ATOMS: atom_id res chain seq x y z
N MET A 1 82.60 15.80 -72.50
CA MET A 1 82.72 14.44 -71.94
C MET A 1 82.34 14.36 -70.46
N LEU A 2 82.86 15.20 -69.55
CA LEU A 2 82.52 15.14 -68.11
C LEU A 2 81.02 15.32 -67.73
N TRP A 3 80.24 16.06 -68.53
CA TRP A 3 78.83 16.35 -68.20
C TRP A 3 77.87 15.17 -68.41
N GLU A 4 78.11 14.31 -69.41
CA GLU A 4 77.24 13.16 -69.69
C GLU A 4 77.32 12.08 -68.59
N ASP A 5 78.51 11.90 -68.00
CA ASP A 5 78.72 10.95 -66.90
C ASP A 5 78.12 11.45 -65.58
N ILE A 6 78.19 12.76 -65.32
CA ILE A 6 77.52 13.39 -64.17
C ILE A 6 76.00 13.26 -64.32
N LEU A 7 75.45 13.53 -65.51
CA LEU A 7 74.01 13.38 -65.78
C LEU A 7 73.54 11.93 -65.67
N ARG A 8 74.32 10.95 -66.12
CA ARG A 8 73.98 9.53 -66.00
C ARG A 8 74.03 9.02 -64.55
N THR A 9 75.02 9.44 -63.78
CA THR A 9 75.16 9.02 -62.37
C THR A 9 74.13 9.70 -61.47
N LEU A 10 73.87 11.01 -61.63
CA LEU A 10 72.81 11.71 -60.92
C LEU A 10 71.41 11.25 -61.34
N GLY A 11 71.17 11.06 -62.63
CA GLY A 11 69.89 10.58 -63.16
C GLY A 11 69.55 9.18 -62.66
N GLY A 12 70.52 8.27 -62.64
CA GLY A 12 70.35 6.91 -62.11
C GLY A 12 70.05 6.87 -60.61
N MET A 13 70.73 7.69 -59.80
CA MET A 13 70.48 7.79 -58.36
C MET A 13 69.12 8.41 -58.04
N ALA A 14 68.68 9.41 -58.81
CA ALA A 14 67.36 10.01 -58.64
C ALA A 14 66.22 9.00 -58.85
N ILE A 15 66.35 8.14 -59.87
CA ILE A 15 65.37 7.07 -60.14
C ILE A 15 65.33 6.05 -58.99
N LEU A 16 66.50 5.65 -58.45
CA LEU A 16 66.58 4.74 -57.30
C LEU A 16 65.94 5.33 -56.04
N VAL A 17 66.23 6.60 -55.72
CA VAL A 17 65.63 7.29 -54.57
C VAL A 17 64.12 7.40 -54.74
N ALA A 18 63.63 7.74 -55.93
CA ALA A 18 62.21 7.81 -56.23
C ALA A 18 61.52 6.44 -56.05
N ALA A 19 62.15 5.36 -56.53
CA ALA A 19 61.65 4.00 -56.36
C ALA A 19 61.57 3.59 -54.88
N ILE A 20 62.63 3.88 -54.10
CA ILE A 20 62.66 3.59 -52.65
C ILE A 20 61.60 4.41 -51.90
N ALA A 21 61.46 5.71 -52.22
CA ALA A 21 60.45 6.56 -51.60
C ALA A 21 59.03 6.07 -51.90
N TRP A 22 58.76 5.67 -53.15
CA TRP A 22 57.48 5.12 -53.55
C TRP A 22 57.18 3.79 -52.84
N LEU A 23 58.16 2.89 -52.79
CA LEU A 23 58.02 1.60 -52.12
C LEU A 23 57.81 1.76 -50.60
N SER A 24 58.56 2.67 -49.98
CA SER A 24 58.43 2.98 -48.55
C SER A 24 57.05 3.54 -48.24
N LYS A 25 56.57 4.47 -49.07
CA LYS A 25 55.21 5.02 -48.95
C LYS A 25 54.15 3.93 -49.14
N ALA A 26 54.31 3.04 -50.12
CA ALA A 26 53.37 1.95 -50.39
C ALA A 26 53.30 0.98 -49.20
N LEU A 27 54.45 0.57 -48.67
CA LEU A 27 54.54 -0.27 -47.47
C LEU A 27 53.91 0.39 -46.24
N LEU A 28 54.25 1.66 -45.98
CA LEU A 28 53.67 2.42 -44.86
C LEU A 28 52.15 2.54 -45.00
N THR A 29 51.65 2.83 -46.20
CA THR A 29 50.20 2.96 -46.43
C THR A 29 49.48 1.63 -46.25
N ALA A 30 50.06 0.53 -46.73
CA ALA A 30 49.48 -0.81 -46.57
C ALA A 30 49.47 -1.26 -45.09
N LEU A 31 50.54 -1.00 -44.34
CA LEU A 31 50.60 -1.29 -42.91
C LEU A 31 49.57 -0.46 -42.13
N LEU A 32 49.54 0.85 -42.37
CA LEU A 32 48.57 1.75 -41.72
C LEU A 32 47.12 1.38 -42.07
N SER A 33 46.84 1.01 -43.33
CA SER A 33 45.50 0.58 -43.74
C SER A 33 45.07 -0.68 -42.98
N LYS A 34 45.96 -1.67 -42.87
CA LYS A 34 45.69 -2.92 -42.16
C LYS A 34 45.45 -2.69 -40.67
N ASP A 35 46.29 -1.88 -40.03
CA ASP A 35 46.14 -1.57 -38.61
C ASP A 35 44.84 -0.79 -38.36
N LEU A 36 44.51 0.17 -39.25
CA LEU A 36 43.26 0.93 -39.15
C LEU A 36 42.02 0.05 -39.32
N GLU A 37 42.05 -0.89 -40.27
CA GLU A 37 40.98 -1.88 -40.44
C GLU A 37 40.83 -2.79 -39.20
N HIS A 38 41.95 -3.24 -38.63
CA HIS A 38 41.94 -4.05 -37.41
C HIS A 38 41.36 -3.26 -36.22
N PHE A 39 41.85 -2.06 -35.95
CA PHE A 39 41.35 -1.22 -34.87
C PHE A 39 39.88 -0.87 -35.05
N LYS A 40 39.44 -0.59 -36.28
CA LYS A 40 38.03 -0.32 -36.58
C LYS A 40 37.17 -1.54 -36.29
N SER A 41 37.57 -2.72 -36.76
CA SER A 41 36.87 -3.98 -36.50
C SER A 41 36.81 -4.30 -35.00
N GLU A 42 37.93 -4.14 -34.29
CA GLU A 42 38.01 -4.37 -32.85
C GLU A 42 37.12 -3.39 -32.06
N LEU A 43 37.11 -2.11 -32.46
CA LEU A 43 36.24 -1.10 -31.87
C LEU A 43 34.75 -1.41 -32.12
N GLU A 44 34.39 -1.85 -33.34
CA GLU A 44 33.02 -2.24 -33.68
C GLU A 44 32.57 -3.46 -32.86
N ILE A 45 33.42 -4.48 -32.74
CA ILE A 45 33.13 -5.68 -31.92
C ILE A 45 32.98 -5.31 -30.45
N SER A 46 33.91 -4.49 -29.91
CA SER A 46 33.88 -4.04 -28.51
C SER A 46 32.65 -3.18 -28.23
N SER A 47 32.32 -2.27 -29.14
CA SER A 47 31.13 -1.43 -29.07
C SER A 47 29.87 -2.28 -29.10
N GLN A 48 29.73 -3.20 -30.05
CA GLN A 48 28.57 -4.07 -30.17
C GLN A 48 28.40 -4.94 -28.92
N LYS A 49 29.49 -5.52 -28.42
CA LYS A 49 29.48 -6.30 -27.18
C LYS A 49 29.03 -5.47 -25.97
N SER A 50 29.49 -4.22 -25.85
CA SER A 50 29.09 -3.34 -24.75
C SER A 50 27.62 -2.92 -24.86
N ILE A 51 27.11 -2.66 -26.06
CA ILE A 51 25.69 -2.35 -26.32
C ILE A 51 24.81 -3.55 -25.97
N GLU A 52 25.19 -4.75 -26.41
CA GLU A 52 24.45 -5.97 -26.09
C GLU A 52 24.44 -6.27 -24.58
N ALA A 53 25.59 -6.13 -23.93
CA ALA A 53 25.70 -6.28 -22.48
C ALA A 53 24.84 -5.25 -21.72
N PHE A 54 24.84 -3.99 -22.16
CA PHE A 54 24.03 -2.94 -21.56
C PHE A 54 22.53 -3.14 -21.80
N LYS A 55 22.12 -3.61 -22.98
CA LYS A 55 20.72 -3.98 -23.24
C LYS A 55 20.27 -5.13 -22.36
N ALA A 56 21.10 -6.16 -22.22
CA ALA A 56 20.81 -7.29 -21.36
C ALA A 56 20.69 -6.88 -19.89
N SER A 57 21.56 -5.99 -19.41
CA SER A 57 21.48 -5.48 -18.03
C SER A 57 20.22 -4.64 -17.80
N LEU A 58 19.82 -3.79 -18.75
CA LEU A 58 18.57 -3.03 -18.66
C LEU A 58 17.34 -3.94 -18.65
N GLN A 59 17.32 -4.99 -19.46
CA GLN A 59 16.22 -5.96 -19.48
C GLN A 59 16.12 -6.73 -18.16
N LEU A 60 17.25 -7.15 -17.60
CA LEU A 60 17.30 -7.81 -16.30
C LEU A 60 16.76 -6.88 -15.21
N GLU A 61 17.21 -5.63 -15.18
CA GLU A 61 16.77 -4.64 -14.19
C GLU A 61 15.28 -4.31 -14.34
N ALA A 62 14.77 -4.22 -15.57
CA ALA A 62 13.35 -4.04 -15.82
C ALA A 62 12.51 -5.24 -15.33
N GLN A 63 12.99 -6.47 -15.56
CA GLN A 63 12.34 -7.68 -15.05
C GLN A 63 12.35 -7.73 -13.52
N ARG A 64 13.48 -7.37 -12.90
CA ARG A 64 13.62 -7.31 -11.45
C ARG A 64 12.63 -6.32 -10.84
N ASN A 65 12.59 -5.10 -11.38
CA ASN A 65 11.63 -4.08 -10.94
C ASN A 65 10.18 -4.54 -11.11
N ALA A 66 9.86 -5.24 -12.21
CA ALA A 66 8.52 -5.80 -12.41
C ALA A 66 8.17 -6.88 -11.36
N ILE A 67 9.11 -7.75 -11.00
CA ILE A 67 8.92 -8.78 -9.97
C ILE A 67 8.75 -8.12 -8.58
N GLU A 68 9.61 -7.18 -8.23
CA GLU A 68 9.56 -6.47 -6.95
C GLU A 68 8.24 -5.69 -6.81
N PHE A 69 7.82 -5.00 -7.88
CA PHE A 69 6.54 -4.31 -7.94
C PHE A 69 5.36 -5.28 -7.79
N ALA A 70 5.36 -6.39 -8.53
CA ALA A 70 4.30 -7.40 -8.41
C ALA A 70 4.20 -7.99 -6.99
N ALA A 71 5.35 -8.27 -6.35
CA ALA A 71 5.40 -8.76 -4.98
C ALA A 71 4.84 -7.74 -3.98
N LEU A 72 5.21 -6.46 -4.13
CA LEU A 72 4.70 -5.38 -3.30
C LEU A 72 3.18 -5.21 -3.46
N HIS A 73 2.68 -5.25 -4.70
CA HIS A 73 1.25 -5.16 -4.99
C HIS A 73 0.46 -6.34 -4.42
N ALA A 74 0.99 -7.56 -4.54
CA ALA A 74 0.39 -8.74 -3.93
C ALA A 74 0.32 -8.59 -2.41
N LYS A 75 1.41 -8.12 -1.77
CA LYS A 75 1.42 -7.90 -0.32
C LYS A 75 0.41 -6.85 0.11
N ARG A 76 0.31 -5.75 -0.64
CA ARG A 76 -0.67 -4.70 -0.36
C ARG A 76 -2.10 -5.22 -0.48
N ALA A 77 -2.41 -6.00 -1.51
CA ALA A 77 -3.74 -6.60 -1.68
C ALA A 77 -4.12 -7.51 -0.51
N GLU A 78 -3.19 -8.35 -0.04
CA GLU A 78 -3.38 -9.20 1.15
C GLU A 78 -3.72 -8.35 2.39
N LEU A 79 -2.91 -7.31 2.67
CA LEU A 79 -3.11 -6.44 3.83
C LEU A 79 -4.45 -5.66 3.77
N VAL A 80 -4.85 -5.21 2.57
CA VAL A 80 -6.14 -4.54 2.37
C VAL A 80 -7.31 -5.50 2.62
N ALA A 81 -7.22 -6.76 2.16
CA ALA A 81 -8.23 -7.77 2.43
C ALA A 81 -8.35 -8.09 3.92
N GLU A 82 -7.21 -8.20 4.61
CA GLU A 82 -7.17 -8.44 6.05
C GLU A 82 -7.75 -7.25 6.85
N LEU A 83 -7.38 -6.03 6.48
CA LEU A 83 -7.95 -4.81 7.03
C LEU A 83 -9.48 -4.79 6.89
N TYR A 84 -9.98 -5.07 5.68
CA TYR A 84 -11.40 -5.12 5.39
C TYR A 84 -12.14 -6.12 6.31
N SER A 85 -11.62 -7.33 6.43
CA SER A 85 -12.18 -8.37 7.30
C SER A 85 -12.30 -7.90 8.77
N ARG A 86 -11.26 -7.24 9.29
CA ARG A 86 -11.23 -6.71 10.67
C ARG A 86 -12.24 -5.56 10.85
N ILE A 87 -12.36 -4.65 9.89
CA ILE A 87 -13.37 -3.57 9.93
C ILE A 87 -14.78 -4.15 9.92
N VAL A 88 -15.06 -5.14 9.06
CA VAL A 88 -16.37 -5.81 8.99
C VAL A 88 -16.69 -6.53 10.29
N SER A 89 -15.72 -7.24 10.88
CA SER A 89 -15.89 -7.92 12.17
C SER A 89 -16.24 -6.94 13.29
N LEU A 90 -15.49 -5.84 13.39
CA LEU A 90 -15.74 -4.77 14.36
C LEU A 90 -17.12 -4.15 14.16
N TYR A 91 -17.46 -3.81 12.92
CA TYR A 91 -18.75 -3.22 12.58
C TYR A 91 -19.93 -4.17 12.89
N ALA A 92 -19.79 -5.45 12.58
CA ALA A 92 -20.79 -6.45 12.95
C ALA A 92 -20.97 -6.57 14.47
N GLY A 93 -19.89 -6.45 15.24
CA GLY A 93 -19.93 -6.37 16.70
C GLY A 93 -20.73 -5.16 17.18
N ILE A 94 -20.47 -3.98 16.60
CA ILE A 94 -21.20 -2.73 16.91
C ILE A 94 -22.70 -2.91 16.63
N LEU A 95 -23.06 -3.46 15.46
CA LEU A 95 -24.47 -3.65 15.08
C LEU A 95 -25.20 -4.64 16.00
N LYS A 96 -24.57 -5.77 16.34
CA LYS A 96 -25.16 -6.75 17.27
C LYS A 96 -25.45 -6.14 18.63
N LEU A 97 -24.51 -5.33 19.13
CA LEU A 97 -24.67 -4.66 20.42
C LEU A 97 -25.77 -3.59 20.37
N ALA A 98 -25.80 -2.80 19.29
CA ALA A 98 -26.83 -1.79 19.08
C ALA A 98 -28.25 -2.39 18.98
N GLN A 99 -28.40 -3.55 18.31
CA GLN A 99 -29.69 -4.24 18.21
C GLN A 99 -30.22 -4.68 19.58
N GLU A 100 -29.35 -5.18 20.46
CA GLU A 100 -29.78 -5.61 21.79
C GLU A 100 -30.18 -4.45 22.69
N LEU A 101 -29.50 -3.32 22.56
CA LEU A 101 -29.87 -2.10 23.26
C LEU A 101 -31.21 -1.55 22.79
N GLY A 102 -31.44 -1.50 21.48
CA GLY A 102 -32.75 -1.10 20.94
C GLY A 102 -33.86 -2.01 21.46
N ALA A 103 -33.62 -3.32 21.52
CA ALA A 103 -34.56 -4.27 22.12
C ALA A 103 -34.73 -4.07 23.64
N ARG A 104 -33.71 -3.56 24.34
CA ARG A 104 -33.79 -3.21 25.77
C ARG A 104 -34.61 -1.95 26.00
N GLU A 105 -34.42 -0.89 25.22
CA GLU A 105 -35.21 0.35 25.33
C GLU A 105 -36.70 0.05 25.19
N VAL A 106 -37.08 -0.71 24.17
CA VAL A 106 -38.48 -1.14 23.95
C VAL A 106 -39.00 -1.96 25.14
N ARG A 107 -38.22 -2.93 25.65
CA ARG A 107 -38.62 -3.70 26.84
C ARG A 107 -38.77 -2.79 28.06
N SER A 108 -37.89 -1.82 28.25
CA SER A 108 -37.93 -0.90 29.39
C SER A 108 -39.17 0.00 29.36
N GLU A 109 -39.58 0.48 28.19
CA GLU A 109 -40.81 1.27 28.03
C GLU A 109 -42.05 0.44 28.38
N ASP A 110 -42.12 -0.80 27.90
CA ASP A 110 -43.19 -1.74 28.26
C ASP A 110 -43.18 -2.02 29.78
N TYR A 111 -42.01 -2.30 30.36
CA TYR A 111 -41.87 -2.52 31.81
C TYR A 111 -42.34 -1.32 32.62
N MET A 112 -41.91 -0.11 32.29
CA MET A 112 -42.32 1.12 32.98
C MET A 112 -43.83 1.35 32.88
N LYS A 113 -44.46 0.95 31.77
CA LYS A 113 -45.91 1.07 31.58
C LYS A 113 -46.72 0.09 32.45
N TYR A 114 -46.19 -1.11 32.73
CA TYR A 114 -46.92 -2.16 33.47
C TYR A 114 -46.51 -2.30 34.95
N GLU A 115 -45.25 -2.05 35.31
CA GLU A 115 -44.71 -2.24 36.67
C GLU A 115 -44.61 -0.97 37.52
N ALA A 116 -44.84 0.23 36.97
CA ALA A 116 -44.88 1.48 37.75
C ALA A 116 -45.90 1.47 38.91
N VAL A 117 -46.80 0.49 38.94
CA VAL A 117 -47.80 0.28 40.00
C VAL A 117 -47.28 -0.61 41.15
N ARG A 118 -46.16 -1.34 40.99
CA ARG A 118 -45.66 -2.32 41.98
C ARG A 118 -44.17 -2.26 42.33
N ALA A 119 -43.33 -1.63 41.51
CA ALA A 119 -41.88 -1.60 41.73
C ALA A 119 -41.49 -0.61 42.84
N GLN A 120 -40.57 -1.03 43.73
CA GLN A 120 -39.95 -0.13 44.71
C GLN A 120 -38.89 0.74 44.00
N PRO A 121 -38.82 2.06 44.23
CA PRO A 121 -37.93 2.99 43.51
C PRO A 121 -36.41 2.69 43.53
N TRP A 122 -35.95 1.75 44.36
CA TRP A 122 -34.53 1.46 44.59
C TRP A 122 -34.07 0.08 44.09
N GLU A 123 -34.94 -0.69 43.43
CA GLU A 123 -34.60 -2.03 42.97
C GLU A 123 -33.82 -2.00 41.64
N ILE A 124 -32.51 -2.29 41.70
CA ILE A 124 -31.66 -2.42 40.51
C ILE A 124 -31.98 -3.73 39.81
N LYS A 125 -32.68 -3.66 38.68
CA LYS A 125 -32.96 -4.83 37.82
C LYS A 125 -31.85 -5.06 36.78
N PRO A 126 -31.17 -6.22 36.80
CA PRO A 126 -30.19 -6.59 35.77
C PRO A 126 -30.82 -6.63 34.37
N GLY A 127 -30.08 -6.20 33.35
CA GLY A 127 -30.57 -6.09 31.97
C GLY A 127 -31.49 -4.89 31.71
N ILE A 128 -31.94 -4.16 32.74
CA ILE A 128 -32.60 -2.86 32.62
C ILE A 128 -31.68 -1.73 33.11
N HIS A 129 -30.90 -1.99 34.17
CA HIS A 129 -30.00 -1.03 34.80
C HIS A 129 -28.52 -1.41 34.68
N THR A 130 -28.22 -2.69 34.46
CA THR A 130 -26.86 -3.21 34.26
C THR A 130 -26.81 -4.03 32.98
N LEU A 131 -25.60 -4.28 32.47
CA LEU A 131 -25.41 -5.25 31.40
C LEU A 131 -25.81 -6.65 31.90
N SER A 132 -26.50 -7.40 31.06
CA SER A 132 -26.63 -8.85 31.19
C SER A 132 -25.31 -9.54 30.85
N GLU A 133 -25.12 -10.77 31.30
CA GLU A 133 -23.92 -11.57 30.98
C GLU A 133 -23.67 -11.67 29.46
N SER A 134 -24.76 -11.75 28.66
CA SER A 134 -24.66 -11.77 27.20
C SER A 134 -24.15 -10.45 26.61
N GLU A 135 -24.62 -9.32 27.14
CA GLU A 135 -24.18 -7.99 26.71
C GLU A 135 -22.72 -7.73 27.13
N GLU A 136 -22.33 -8.17 28.32
CA GLU A 136 -20.94 -8.06 28.81
C GLU A 136 -19.97 -8.89 27.96
N ALA A 137 -20.35 -10.11 27.59
CA ALA A 137 -19.57 -10.94 26.67
C ALA A 137 -19.40 -10.27 25.29
N LYS A 138 -20.46 -9.63 24.76
CA LYS A 138 -20.39 -8.93 23.47
C LYS A 138 -19.60 -7.63 23.54
N ALA A 139 -19.69 -6.90 24.64
CA ALA A 139 -18.87 -5.72 24.90
C ALA A 139 -17.38 -6.08 24.95
N THR A 140 -17.07 -7.19 25.63
CA THR A 140 -15.70 -7.72 25.72
C THR A 140 -15.21 -8.13 24.33
N ALA A 141 -16.01 -8.88 23.57
CA ALA A 141 -15.67 -9.25 22.20
C ALA A 141 -15.49 -8.03 21.28
N LEU A 142 -16.31 -6.98 21.45
CA LEU A 142 -16.17 -5.72 20.72
C LEU A 142 -14.85 -5.02 21.06
N GLN A 143 -14.48 -4.99 22.34
CA GLN A 143 -13.24 -4.39 22.81
C GLN A 143 -12.01 -5.14 22.28
N GLU A 144 -12.08 -6.48 22.24
CA GLU A 144 -11.04 -7.31 21.64
C GLU A 144 -10.91 -7.05 20.13
N ALA A 145 -12.02 -7.04 19.39
CA ALA A 145 -12.03 -6.72 17.96
C ALA A 145 -11.47 -5.31 17.67
N TYR A 146 -11.78 -4.34 18.52
CA TYR A 146 -11.24 -2.98 18.42
C TYR A 146 -9.72 -2.95 18.64
N LYS A 147 -9.22 -3.60 19.71
CA LYS A 147 -7.79 -3.69 20.00
C LYS A 147 -7.03 -4.37 18.85
N ASP A 148 -7.59 -5.45 18.34
CA ASP A 148 -7.06 -6.23 17.23
C ASP A 148 -6.96 -5.40 15.93
N LEU A 149 -8.01 -4.64 15.59
CA LEU A 149 -7.98 -3.69 14.47
C LEU A 149 -6.88 -2.63 14.66
N CYS A 150 -6.85 -1.98 15.83
CA CYS A 150 -5.88 -0.92 16.11
C CYS A 150 -4.44 -1.42 16.07
N HIS A 151 -4.17 -2.61 16.60
CA HIS A 151 -2.85 -3.24 16.55
C HIS A 151 -2.44 -3.46 15.08
N PHE A 152 -3.28 -4.15 14.30
CA PHE A 152 -3.01 -4.44 12.91
C PHE A 152 -2.79 -3.15 12.08
N TYR A 153 -3.67 -2.18 12.23
CA TYR A 153 -3.62 -0.93 11.46
C TYR A 153 -2.37 -0.11 11.79
N ASN A 154 -2.02 0.04 13.07
CA ASN A 154 -0.84 0.82 13.46
C ASN A 154 0.47 0.19 12.95
N GLU A 155 0.57 -1.14 12.93
CA GLU A 155 1.76 -1.81 12.39
C GLU A 155 1.89 -1.66 10.88
N LYS A 156 0.76 -1.61 10.16
CA LYS A 156 0.73 -1.69 8.68
C LYS A 156 0.31 -0.38 8.02
N LYS A 157 0.24 0.73 8.77
CA LYS A 157 -0.26 2.03 8.29
C LYS A 157 0.40 2.50 6.98
N ILE A 158 1.69 2.22 6.81
CA ILE A 158 2.47 2.61 5.62
C ILE A 158 1.99 1.97 4.30
N TYR A 159 1.20 0.90 4.37
CA TYR A 159 0.73 0.16 3.19
C TYR A 159 -0.60 0.69 2.63
N PHE A 160 -1.26 1.60 3.34
CA PHE A 160 -2.60 2.09 2.98
C PHE A 160 -2.54 3.50 2.41
N SER A 161 -3.55 3.86 1.60
CA SER A 161 -3.69 5.23 1.12
C SER A 161 -3.98 6.21 2.27
N ILE A 162 -3.62 7.49 2.08
CA ILE A 162 -3.91 8.55 3.05
C ILE A 162 -5.41 8.65 3.33
N GLN A 163 -6.23 8.55 2.27
CA GLN A 163 -7.70 8.59 2.38
C GLN A 163 -8.24 7.45 3.26
N VAL A 164 -7.74 6.22 3.07
CA VAL A 164 -8.14 5.08 3.91
C VAL A 164 -7.66 5.27 5.35
N CYS A 165 -6.44 5.78 5.56
CA CYS A 165 -5.93 6.08 6.90
C CYS A 165 -6.83 7.08 7.65
N GLU A 166 -7.23 8.19 7.01
CA GLU A 166 -8.10 9.21 7.62
C GLU A 166 -9.46 8.65 8.03
N GLN A 167 -10.04 7.80 7.19
CA GLN A 167 -11.32 7.17 7.49
C GLN A 167 -11.21 6.12 8.60
N ILE A 168 -10.13 5.33 8.63
CA ILE A 168 -9.87 4.37 9.72
C ILE A 168 -9.64 5.12 11.02
N ASP A 169 -8.84 6.18 11.03
CA ASP A 169 -8.57 6.99 12.22
C ASP A 169 -9.89 7.55 12.77
N SER A 170 -10.77 8.06 11.89
CA SER A 170 -12.09 8.55 12.29
C SER A 170 -13.02 7.44 12.80
N PHE A 171 -13.00 6.25 12.21
CA PHE A 171 -13.85 5.13 12.62
C PHE A 171 -13.36 4.51 13.92
N ALA A 172 -12.05 4.30 14.06
CA ALA A 172 -11.41 3.78 15.26
C ALA A 172 -11.66 4.68 16.48
N ALA A 173 -11.63 6.01 16.31
CA ALA A 173 -11.99 6.93 17.40
C ALA A 173 -13.42 6.70 17.93
N LEU A 174 -14.39 6.51 17.03
CA LEU A 174 -15.79 6.25 17.40
C LEU A 174 -15.97 4.85 17.99
N ALA A 175 -15.39 3.83 17.35
CA ALA A 175 -15.46 2.45 17.83
C ALA A 175 -14.79 2.29 19.20
N GLY A 176 -13.66 2.96 19.42
CA GLY A 176 -12.96 3.00 20.70
C GLY A 176 -13.81 3.65 21.79
N TYR A 177 -14.48 4.77 21.49
CA TYR A 177 -15.42 5.38 22.41
C TYR A 177 -16.54 4.41 22.79
N ILE A 178 -17.16 3.74 21.81
CA ILE A 178 -18.22 2.75 22.06
C ILE A 178 -17.68 1.61 22.92
N ALA A 179 -16.55 1.02 22.55
CA ALA A 179 -15.97 -0.13 23.26
C ALA A 179 -15.62 0.18 24.73
N VAL A 180 -15.16 1.40 25.03
CA VAL A 180 -14.80 1.82 26.39
C VAL A 180 -16.02 2.28 27.19
N MET A 181 -16.90 3.06 26.58
CA MET A 181 -18.05 3.64 27.27
C MET A 181 -19.18 2.64 27.47
N TYR A 182 -19.20 1.52 26.74
CA TYR A 182 -20.21 0.48 26.90
C TYR A 182 -20.21 -0.15 28.30
N GLN A 183 -19.04 -0.35 28.90
CA GLN A 183 -18.95 -0.84 30.28
C GLN A 183 -19.41 0.21 31.30
N ASN A 184 -19.46 1.49 30.89
CA ASN A 184 -19.88 2.63 31.70
C ASN A 184 -21.34 3.06 31.42
N VAL A 185 -22.16 2.19 30.81
CA VAL A 185 -23.55 2.48 30.42
C VAL A 185 -24.46 2.75 31.61
N ALA A 186 -24.07 2.38 32.83
CA ALA A 186 -24.78 2.75 34.05
C ALA A 186 -24.11 3.96 34.71
N ILE A 187 -24.36 5.17 34.15
CA ILE A 187 -24.11 6.39 34.92
C ILE A 187 -25.26 6.53 35.92
N ARG A 188 -24.94 6.98 37.13
CA ARG A 188 -25.95 7.32 38.11
C ARG A 188 -26.26 8.82 37.99
N ASP A 189 -27.52 9.19 37.95
CA ASP A 189 -27.92 10.60 38.02
C ASP A 189 -27.74 11.16 39.45
N ASP A 190 -28.12 12.43 39.64
CA ASP A 190 -28.03 13.11 40.95
C ASP A 190 -28.89 12.41 42.02
N ASP A 191 -29.90 11.64 41.61
CA ASP A 191 -30.78 10.82 42.45
C ASP A 191 -30.28 9.37 42.59
N ASN A 192 -29.05 9.09 42.15
CA ASN A 192 -28.37 7.80 42.19
C ASN A 192 -29.03 6.70 41.33
N GLN A 193 -29.92 7.08 40.40
CA GLN A 193 -30.64 6.19 39.51
C GLN A 193 -29.79 5.83 38.28
N PRO A 194 -29.73 4.56 37.87
CA PRO A 194 -28.96 4.14 36.70
C PRO A 194 -29.64 4.61 35.41
N TYR A 195 -28.91 5.33 34.55
CA TYR A 195 -29.37 5.71 33.21
C TYR A 195 -28.30 5.48 32.15
N VAL A 196 -28.75 5.18 30.93
CA VAL A 196 -27.90 5.01 29.75
C VAL A 196 -27.38 6.38 29.34
N ASN A 197 -26.06 6.54 29.26
CA ASN A 197 -25.46 7.79 28.81
C ASN A 197 -25.98 8.14 27.39
N PRO A 198 -26.68 9.28 27.19
CA PRO A 198 -27.29 9.64 25.91
C PRO A 198 -26.25 9.87 24.80
N LEU A 199 -24.99 10.14 25.15
CA LEU A 199 -23.91 10.26 24.19
C LEU A 199 -23.59 8.95 23.49
N VAL A 200 -23.85 7.79 24.11
CA VAL A 200 -23.50 6.50 23.51
C VAL A 200 -24.38 6.23 22.29
N VAL A 201 -25.70 6.50 22.38
CA VAL A 201 -26.64 6.42 21.24
C VAL A 201 -26.21 7.33 20.10
N LYS A 202 -25.84 8.58 20.42
CA LYS A 202 -25.35 9.54 19.42
C LYS A 202 -24.08 9.03 18.73
N VAL A 203 -23.09 8.55 19.49
CA VAL A 203 -21.82 8.07 18.93
C VAL A 203 -22.01 6.78 18.14
N TRP A 204 -22.95 5.91 18.52
CA TRP A 204 -23.33 4.74 17.74
C TRP A 204 -23.83 5.09 16.35
N ASN A 205 -24.79 6.01 16.27
CA ASN A 205 -25.36 6.42 14.99
C ASN A 205 -24.28 7.02 14.09
N GLN A 206 -23.39 7.84 14.66
CA GLN A 206 -22.24 8.39 13.94
C GLN A 206 -21.26 7.30 13.47
N ALA A 207 -21.00 6.27 14.29
CA ALA A 207 -20.15 5.15 13.91
C ALA A 207 -20.76 4.36 12.74
N GLY A 208 -22.08 4.13 12.76
CA GLY A 208 -22.82 3.51 11.67
C GLY A 208 -22.76 4.30 10.37
N GLU A 209 -23.02 5.61 10.44
CA GLU A 209 -22.95 6.52 9.29
C GLU A 209 -21.55 6.57 8.67
N LYS A 210 -20.49 6.45 9.48
CA LYS A 210 -19.10 6.47 9.00
C LYS A 210 -18.57 5.11 8.54
N ALA A 211 -19.13 4.00 9.03
CA ALA A 211 -18.68 2.67 8.66
C ALA A 211 -18.92 2.37 7.18
N THR A 212 -20.09 2.76 6.62
CA THR A 212 -20.43 2.48 5.22
C THR A 212 -19.52 3.21 4.22
N PRO A 213 -19.23 4.52 4.35
CA PRO A 213 -18.25 5.20 3.52
C PRO A 213 -16.83 4.63 3.65
N LEU A 214 -16.41 4.24 4.86
CA LEU A 214 -15.10 3.59 5.08
C LEU A 214 -14.99 2.26 4.33
N LEU A 215 -15.98 1.38 4.50
CA LEU A 215 -16.01 0.09 3.78
C LEU A 215 -15.98 0.30 2.27
N SER A 216 -16.76 1.25 1.77
CA SER A 216 -16.80 1.59 0.34
C SER A 216 -15.45 2.09 -0.19
N ALA A 217 -14.72 2.88 0.59
CA ALA A 217 -13.40 3.36 0.20
C ALA A 217 -12.33 2.25 0.21
N VAL A 218 -12.35 1.39 1.23
CA VAL A 218 -11.46 0.22 1.30
C VAL A 218 -11.75 -0.73 0.14
N GLU A 219 -13.01 -0.98 -0.19
CA GLU A 219 -13.40 -1.76 -1.37
C GLU A 219 -12.91 -1.11 -2.68
N SER A 220 -13.04 0.21 -2.81
CA SER A 220 -12.56 0.94 -3.98
C SER A 220 -11.04 0.84 -4.14
N GLU A 221 -10.29 0.97 -3.05
CA GLU A 221 -8.84 0.76 -3.05
C GLU A 221 -8.50 -0.67 -3.46
N PHE A 222 -9.21 -1.66 -2.91
CA PHE A 222 -9.02 -3.06 -3.25
C PHE A 222 -9.32 -3.35 -4.73
N ARG A 223 -10.45 -2.86 -5.26
CA ARG A 223 -10.81 -2.98 -6.68
C ARG A 223 -9.78 -2.33 -7.59
N THR A 224 -9.22 -1.20 -7.17
CA THR A 224 -8.15 -0.50 -7.91
C THR A 224 -6.87 -1.32 -7.93
N LEU A 225 -6.48 -1.93 -6.80
CA LEU A 225 -5.33 -2.83 -6.73
C LEU A 225 -5.51 -4.09 -7.58
N LEU A 226 -6.74 -4.59 -7.69
CA LEU A 226 -7.09 -5.73 -8.54
C LEU A 226 -7.24 -5.35 -10.03
N GLY A 227 -7.13 -4.07 -10.39
CA GLY A 227 -7.30 -3.59 -11.77
C GLY A 227 -8.75 -3.59 -12.28
N VAL A 228 -9.75 -3.71 -11.39
CA VAL A 228 -11.18 -3.75 -11.74
C VAL A 228 -11.72 -2.35 -12.10
N SER A 229 -11.14 -1.29 -11.53
CA SER A 229 -11.66 0.08 -11.62
C SER A 229 -11.38 0.81 -12.95
N ASN A 230 -10.66 0.21 -13.90
CA ASN A 230 -10.23 0.86 -15.15
C ASN A 230 -11.07 0.51 -16.39
N ALA A 231 -12.26 -0.08 -16.23
CA ALA A 231 -13.11 -0.47 -17.36
C ALA A 231 -14.12 0.60 -17.82
N GLN A 232 -14.03 1.85 -17.33
CA GLN A 232 -14.85 2.96 -17.80
C GLN A 232 -13.95 4.18 -18.11
N ALA A 233 -13.29 4.11 -19.27
CA ALA A 233 -12.74 5.25 -20.00
C ALA A 233 -13.23 5.17 -21.45
#